data_AF-A0A834X1Z7-F1
#
_entry.id   AF-A0A834X1Z7-F1
#
_cell.length_a   1.000
_cell.length_b   1.000
_cell.length_c   1.000
_cell.angle_alpha   90.00
_cell.angle_beta   90.00
_cell.angle_gamma   90.00
#
_symmetry.space_group_name_H-M   'P 1'
#
loop_
_entity.id
_entity.type
_entity.pdbx_description
1 polymer ?
#
loop_
_entity_poly.entity_id
_entity_poly.type
_entity_poly.pdbx_seq_one_letter_code
_entity_poly.pdbx_strand_id
1 'polypeptide(L)'
;MHPWERDARLVKEAVKKGEQAYGTVIEIACSRSSEDLLGARKAYHSLFDHSIEEDVASHVHSTQRKLLVALVSAYRYEGANLKDEVAKSEAKTLHNLIKNGQNKTIIEDDEVIRILATRSKPHIQAVLDAALRNEEDKITKKALTRVIITRADIDMKEINNEYHNLYGVSLSQRVEEIAKGNYKDLLLTLIAKGE
;
A
#
# COMPACT_ATOMS: atom_id res chain seq x y z
N MET A 1 9.80 14.29 29.51
CA MET A 1 10.47 14.05 28.21
C MET A 1 9.52 14.48 27.11
N HIS A 2 9.95 15.43 26.27
CA HIS A 2 9.13 15.90 25.14
C HIS A 2 8.92 14.76 24.11
N PRO A 3 7.75 14.65 23.43
CA PRO A 3 7.51 13.61 22.43
C PRO A 3 8.59 13.55 21.33
N TRP A 4 9.05 14.71 20.86
CA TRP A 4 10.13 14.80 19.88
C TRP A 4 11.47 14.22 20.37
N GLU A 5 11.82 14.47 21.63
CA GLU A 5 13.03 13.87 22.21
C GLU A 5 12.90 12.36 22.40
N ARG A 6 11.70 11.88 22.74
CA ARG A 6 11.42 10.44 22.83
C ARG A 6 11.66 9.78 21.47
N ASP A 7 11.07 10.34 20.42
CA ASP A 7 11.20 9.80 19.07
C ASP A 7 12.66 9.86 18.60
N ALA A 8 13.38 10.96 18.88
CA ALA A 8 14.82 11.07 18.59
C ALA A 8 15.64 9.95 19.27
N ARG A 9 15.41 9.69 20.56
CA ARG A 9 16.11 8.61 21.30
C ARG A 9 15.76 7.23 20.74
N LEU A 10 14.50 6.98 20.41
CA LEU A 10 14.05 5.72 19.81
C LEU A 10 14.71 5.47 18.45
N VAL A 11 14.82 6.50 17.60
CA VAL A 11 15.51 6.40 16.32
C VAL A 11 17.00 6.12 16.54
N LYS A 12 17.66 6.80 17.48
CA LYS A 12 19.09 6.56 17.79
C LYS A 12 19.33 5.11 18.21
N GLU A 13 18.47 4.59 19.08
CA GLU A 13 18.54 3.21 19.55
C GLU A 13 18.28 2.21 18.41
N ALA A 14 17.29 2.49 17.56
CA ALA A 14 16.94 1.63 16.43
C ALA A 14 18.06 1.56 15.39
N VAL A 15 18.66 2.69 15.02
CA VAL A 15 19.80 2.75 14.10
C VAL A 15 20.99 1.97 14.65
N LYS A 16 21.27 2.06 15.96
CA LYS A 16 22.34 1.30 16.62
C LYS A 16 22.05 -0.20 16.67
N LYS A 17 20.78 -0.59 16.86
CA LYS A 17 20.38 -2.00 16.89
C LYS A 17 20.57 -2.65 15.50
N GLY A 18 20.28 -1.94 14.42
CA GLY A 18 20.42 -2.46 13.06
C GLY A 18 19.10 -2.98 12.48
N GLU A 19 19.18 -3.88 11.50
CA GLU A 19 18.04 -4.27 10.64
C GLU A 19 16.78 -4.71 11.41
N GLN A 20 16.95 -5.40 12.54
CA GLN A 20 15.86 -5.87 13.38
C GLN A 20 15.03 -4.74 14.01
N ALA A 21 15.54 -3.50 14.01
CA ALA A 21 14.89 -2.34 14.60
C ALA A 21 14.50 -1.27 13.56
N TYR A 22 14.77 -1.47 12.26
CA TYR A 22 14.37 -0.52 11.22
C TYR A 22 12.86 -0.31 11.15
N GLY A 23 12.07 -1.29 11.60
CA GLY A 23 10.62 -1.13 11.77
C GLY A 23 10.24 0.08 12.61
N THR A 24 10.99 0.36 13.69
CA THR A 24 10.77 1.54 14.55
C THR A 24 11.07 2.84 13.81
N VAL A 25 12.13 2.86 12.98
CA VAL A 25 12.47 4.04 12.16
C VAL A 25 11.36 4.33 11.16
N ILE A 26 10.86 3.29 10.48
CA ILE A 26 9.75 3.40 9.51
C ILE A 26 8.47 3.84 10.21
N GLU A 27 8.15 3.25 11.37
CA GLU A 27 6.96 3.59 12.14
C GLU A 27 6.96 5.08 12.52
N ILE A 28 8.07 5.58 13.07
CA ILE A 28 8.20 6.98 13.44
C ILE A 28 8.07 7.88 12.20
N ALA A 29 8.80 7.58 11.12
CA ALA A 29 8.78 8.40 9.91
C ALA A 29 7.41 8.44 9.21
N CYS A 30 6.66 7.34 9.22
CA CYS A 30 5.37 7.24 8.52
C CYS A 30 4.16 7.64 9.39
N SER A 31 4.23 7.45 10.70
CA SER A 31 3.12 7.75 11.61
C SER A 31 3.06 9.22 12.02
N ARG A 32 4.21 9.89 12.14
CA ARG A 32 4.27 11.29 12.60
C ARG A 32 3.74 12.26 11.56
N SER A 33 3.23 13.40 12.05
CA SER A 33 3.02 14.56 11.20
C SER A 33 4.37 15.10 10.73
N SER A 34 4.37 15.91 9.69
CA SER A 34 5.57 16.53 9.14
C SER A 34 6.20 17.49 10.15
N GLU A 35 5.37 18.18 10.94
CA GLU A 35 5.83 19.00 12.07
C GLU A 35 6.44 18.15 13.20
N ASP A 36 5.80 17.04 13.56
CA ASP A 36 6.33 16.18 14.62
C ASP A 36 7.64 15.51 14.22
N LEU A 37 7.76 15.06 12.97
CA LEU A 37 9.00 14.48 12.46
C LEU A 37 10.11 15.53 12.37
N LEU A 38 9.79 16.75 11.93
CA LEU A 38 10.73 17.88 11.95
C LEU A 38 11.17 18.22 13.38
N GLY A 39 10.24 18.21 14.33
CA GLY A 39 10.50 18.39 15.74
C GLY A 39 11.45 17.32 16.29
N ALA A 40 11.21 16.05 15.95
CA ALA A 40 12.09 14.93 16.32
C ALA A 40 13.50 15.08 15.72
N ARG A 41 13.63 15.52 14.46
CA ARG A 41 14.93 15.79 13.82
C ARG A 41 15.69 16.92 14.53
N LYS A 42 15.01 18.01 14.88
CA LYS A 42 15.60 19.11 15.65
C LYS A 42 16.05 18.64 17.04
N ALA A 43 15.23 17.85 17.71
CA ALA A 43 15.59 17.26 19.01
C ALA A 43 16.79 16.30 18.89
N TYR A 44 16.86 15.52 17.82
CA TYR A 44 17.97 14.62 17.54
C TYR A 44 19.30 15.38 17.38
N HIS A 45 19.30 16.45 16.58
CA HIS A 45 20.45 17.35 16.45
C HIS A 45 20.89 17.91 17.81
N SER A 46 19.96 18.40 18.61
CA SER A 46 20.29 18.97 19.92
C SER A 46 20.80 17.94 20.94
N LEU A 47 20.43 16.66 20.81
CA LEU A 47 20.77 15.61 21.76
C LEU A 47 22.05 14.86 21.40
N PHE A 48 22.37 14.76 20.11
CA PHE A 48 23.42 13.86 19.60
C PHE A 48 24.42 14.54 18.66
N ASP A 49 24.27 15.84 18.40
CA ASP A 49 25.11 16.66 17.51
C ASP A 49 25.20 16.16 16.05
N HIS A 50 24.35 15.21 15.67
CA HIS A 50 24.24 14.63 14.32
C HIS A 50 22.80 14.77 13.80
N SER A 51 22.57 14.64 12.50
CA SER A 51 21.23 14.45 11.96
C SER A 51 20.78 12.98 12.01
N ILE A 52 19.47 12.75 11.95
CA ILE A 52 18.93 11.39 11.80
C ILE A 52 19.40 10.81 10.47
N GLU A 53 19.42 11.63 9.43
CA GLU A 53 19.79 11.31 8.06
C GLU A 53 21.23 10.79 7.96
N GLU A 54 22.18 11.49 8.57
CA GLU A 54 23.59 11.10 8.58
C GLU A 54 23.80 9.78 9.32
N ASP A 55 23.15 9.61 10.47
CA ASP A 55 23.26 8.39 11.26
C ASP A 55 22.65 7.20 10.50
N VAL A 56 21.47 7.36 9.87
CA VAL A 56 20.87 6.33 9.02
C VAL A 56 21.76 6.03 7.80
N ALA A 57 22.28 7.06 7.12
CA ALA A 57 23.10 6.89 5.92
C ALA A 57 24.44 6.18 6.20
N SER A 58 25.02 6.42 7.38
CA SER A 58 26.30 5.85 7.80
C SER A 58 26.19 4.46 8.41
N HIS A 59 25.10 4.14 9.12
CA HIS A 59 24.95 2.86 9.84
C HIS A 59 24.09 1.82 9.09
N VAL A 60 23.28 2.23 8.10
CA VAL A 60 22.51 1.29 7.28
C VAL A 60 23.29 0.95 6.01
N HIS A 61 23.80 -0.28 5.92
CA HIS A 61 24.54 -0.74 4.73
C HIS A 61 23.71 -1.57 3.74
N SER A 62 22.45 -1.84 4.10
CA SER A 62 21.53 -2.64 3.28
C SER A 62 20.86 -1.81 2.17
N THR A 63 20.17 -2.51 1.27
CA THR A 63 19.36 -1.93 0.19
C THR A 63 18.25 -1.00 0.69
N GLN A 64 17.90 -1.06 1.99
CA GLN A 64 16.90 -0.19 2.59
C GLN A 64 17.43 1.20 2.92
N ARG A 65 18.77 1.42 2.90
CA ARG A 65 19.38 2.71 3.26
C ARG A 65 18.72 3.88 2.55
N LYS A 66 18.59 3.81 1.22
CA LYS A 66 18.03 4.91 0.42
C LYS A 66 16.60 5.24 0.84
N LEU A 67 15.76 4.22 1.02
CA LEU A 67 14.38 4.38 1.46
C LEU A 67 14.31 4.96 2.87
N LEU A 68 15.07 4.43 3.82
CA LEU A 68 15.07 4.90 5.20
C LEU A 68 15.51 6.35 5.31
N VAL A 69 16.59 6.74 4.62
CA VAL A 69 17.04 8.14 4.55
C VAL A 69 15.92 9.03 3.98
N ALA A 70 15.29 8.62 2.88
CA ALA A 70 14.21 9.40 2.29
C ALA A 70 12.99 9.57 3.22
N LEU A 71 12.64 8.51 3.97
CA LEU A 71 11.52 8.54 4.92
C LEU A 71 11.80 9.48 6.11
N VAL A 72 12.97 9.40 6.73
CA VAL A 72 13.32 10.25 7.88
C VAL A 72 13.56 11.71 7.48
N SER A 73 13.99 11.97 6.25
CA SER A 73 14.15 13.32 5.70
C SER A 73 12.82 13.99 5.34
N ALA A 74 11.71 13.24 5.31
CA ALA A 74 10.46 13.72 4.73
C ALA A 74 9.87 14.90 5.51
N TYR A 75 9.37 15.89 4.76
CA TYR A 75 8.51 16.94 5.26
C TYR A 75 7.41 17.14 4.21
N ARG A 76 6.28 16.48 4.43
CA ARG A 76 5.28 16.22 3.39
C ARG A 76 4.16 17.24 3.46
N TYR A 77 3.52 17.46 2.32
CA TYR A 77 2.25 18.18 2.32
C TYR A 77 1.18 17.37 3.05
N GLU A 78 0.45 18.00 3.97
CA GLU A 78 -0.60 17.34 4.79
C GLU A 78 -2.01 17.82 4.48
N GLY A 79 -2.17 18.73 3.51
CA GLY A 79 -3.50 19.20 3.11
C GLY A 79 -4.26 18.18 2.25
N ALA A 80 -5.55 18.44 2.06
CA ALA A 80 -6.49 17.54 1.38
C ALA A 80 -6.43 17.57 -0.15
N ASN A 81 -5.55 18.37 -0.76
CA ASN A 81 -5.47 18.51 -2.21
C ASN A 81 -4.95 17.22 -2.85
N LEU A 82 -5.87 16.47 -3.45
CA LEU A 82 -5.60 15.21 -4.13
C LEU A 82 -5.87 15.39 -5.64
N LYS A 83 -4.93 14.94 -6.47
CA LYS A 83 -5.09 14.90 -7.92
C LYS A 83 -5.22 13.45 -8.36
N ASP A 84 -6.44 12.96 -8.52
CA ASP A 84 -6.75 11.56 -8.85
C ASP A 84 -5.99 11.04 -10.07
N GLU A 85 -5.85 11.86 -11.12
CA GLU A 85 -5.13 11.46 -12.34
C GLU A 85 -3.64 11.19 -12.09
N VAL A 86 -3.01 11.99 -11.22
CA VAL A 86 -1.61 11.78 -10.84
C VAL A 86 -1.49 10.49 -10.02
N ALA A 87 -2.41 10.26 -9.08
CA ALA A 87 -2.42 9.04 -8.29
C ALA A 87 -2.58 7.79 -9.16
N LYS A 88 -3.47 7.81 -10.16
CA LYS A 88 -3.64 6.72 -11.13
C LYS A 88 -2.37 6.49 -11.97
N SER A 89 -1.72 7.56 -12.43
CA SER A 89 -0.47 7.44 -13.19
C SER A 89 0.66 6.83 -12.38
N GLU A 90 0.82 7.28 -11.12
CA GLU A 90 1.86 6.77 -10.22
C GLU A 90 1.57 5.32 -9.78
N ALA A 91 0.30 4.95 -9.61
CA ALA A 91 -0.11 3.56 -9.37
C ALA A 91 0.29 2.63 -10.53
N LYS A 92 0.10 3.07 -11.78
CA LYS A 92 0.56 2.31 -12.97
C LYS A 92 2.08 2.20 -13.01
N THR A 93 2.80 3.27 -12.69
CA THR A 93 4.27 3.25 -12.59
C THR A 93 4.74 2.23 -11.56
N LEU A 94 4.21 2.27 -10.33
CA LEU A 94 4.54 1.30 -9.28
C LEU A 94 4.23 -0.13 -9.72
N HIS A 95 3.05 -0.37 -10.31
CA HIS A 95 2.66 -1.69 -10.80
C HIS A 95 3.64 -2.24 -11.84
N ASN A 96 4.04 -1.42 -12.83
CA ASN A 96 4.98 -1.81 -13.86
C ASN A 96 6.37 -2.11 -13.28
N LEU A 97 6.83 -1.32 -12.30
CA LEU A 97 8.11 -1.55 -11.62
C LEU A 97 8.10 -2.86 -10.83
N ILE A 98 7.00 -3.17 -10.14
CA ILE A 98 6.84 -4.43 -9.40
C ILE A 98 6.79 -5.63 -10.36
N LYS A 99 6.08 -5.51 -11.49
CA LYS A 99 5.90 -6.60 -12.46
C LYS A 99 7.17 -6.91 -13.26
N ASN A 100 7.92 -5.87 -13.65
CA ASN A 100 9.09 -6.00 -14.52
C ASN A 100 10.42 -6.07 -13.74
N GLY A 101 10.38 -5.93 -12.40
CA GLY A 101 11.55 -5.91 -11.53
C GLY A 101 12.20 -7.28 -11.36
N GLN A 102 12.88 -7.78 -12.40
CA GLN A 102 13.63 -9.04 -12.32
C GLN A 102 15.09 -8.88 -11.84
N ASN A 103 15.65 -7.66 -11.77
CA ASN A 103 17.08 -7.45 -11.43
C ASN A 103 17.44 -6.29 -10.48
N LYS A 104 16.51 -5.41 -10.10
CA LYS A 104 16.78 -4.31 -9.13
C LYS A 104 15.84 -4.45 -7.94
N THR A 105 16.37 -4.37 -6.72
CA THR A 105 15.53 -4.41 -5.52
C THR A 105 14.60 -3.19 -5.54
N ILE A 106 13.29 -3.43 -5.57
CA ILE A 106 12.25 -2.39 -5.78
C ILE A 106 12.39 -1.21 -4.79
N ILE A 107 12.88 -1.47 -3.58
CA ILE A 107 13.09 -0.46 -2.53
C ILE A 107 14.25 0.50 -2.80
N GLU A 108 15.10 0.22 -3.78
CA GLU A 108 16.17 1.12 -4.25
C GLU A 108 15.77 1.90 -5.50
N ASP A 109 14.55 1.68 -6.00
CA ASP A 109 14.05 2.38 -7.16
C ASP A 109 13.68 3.82 -6.81
N ASP A 110 14.23 4.77 -7.57
CA ASP A 110 14.10 6.19 -7.25
C ASP A 110 12.65 6.66 -7.41
N GLU A 111 11.86 6.07 -8.30
CA GLU A 111 10.43 6.41 -8.44
C GLU A 111 9.61 5.86 -7.26
N VAL A 112 9.91 4.65 -6.80
CA VAL A 112 9.28 4.07 -5.59
C VAL A 112 9.57 4.93 -4.38
N ILE A 113 10.85 5.27 -4.16
CA ILE A 113 11.28 6.12 -3.04
C ILE A 113 10.63 7.50 -3.15
N ARG A 114 10.63 8.12 -4.34
CA ARG A 114 10.01 9.42 -4.56
C ARG A 114 8.53 9.39 -4.19
N ILE A 115 7.77 8.40 -4.65
CA ILE A 115 6.33 8.29 -4.33
C ILE A 115 6.13 8.10 -2.82
N LEU A 116 6.84 7.15 -2.20
CA LEU A 116 6.66 6.81 -0.79
C LEU A 116 7.14 7.88 0.18
N ALA A 117 8.17 8.66 -0.16
CA ALA A 117 8.78 9.64 0.73
C ALA A 117 8.24 11.07 0.56
N THR A 118 7.81 11.44 -0.66
CA THR A 118 7.47 12.86 -0.97
C THR A 118 5.98 13.13 -1.10
N ARG A 119 5.17 12.12 -1.44
CA ARG A 119 3.73 12.32 -1.60
C ARG A 119 3.02 12.42 -0.25
N SER A 120 1.92 13.18 -0.24
CA SER A 120 1.07 13.33 0.94
C SER A 120 0.44 11.99 1.32
N LYS A 121 0.08 11.81 2.60
CA LYS A 121 -0.56 10.56 3.07
C LYS A 121 -1.84 10.24 2.29
N PRO A 122 -2.77 11.19 2.03
CA PRO A 122 -3.95 10.92 1.19
C PRO A 122 -3.60 10.51 -0.24
N HIS A 123 -2.54 11.10 -0.82
CA HIS A 123 -2.11 10.76 -2.17
C HIS A 123 -1.50 9.36 -2.23
N ILE A 124 -0.66 8.98 -1.28
CA ILE A 124 -0.12 7.62 -1.18
C ILE A 124 -1.25 6.62 -1.01
N GLN A 125 -2.23 6.92 -0.16
CA GLN A 125 -3.41 6.08 0.00
C GLN A 125 -4.16 5.92 -1.33
N ALA A 126 -4.41 7.01 -2.06
CA ALA A 126 -5.07 6.94 -3.37
C ALA A 126 -4.24 6.17 -4.42
N VAL A 127 -2.91 6.28 -4.40
CA VAL A 127 -2.01 5.50 -5.26
C VAL A 127 -2.10 4.01 -4.92
N LEU A 128 -2.06 3.65 -3.64
CA LEU A 128 -2.20 2.26 -3.18
C LEU A 128 -3.58 1.72 -3.54
N ASP A 129 -4.65 2.48 -3.27
CA ASP A 129 -6.01 2.12 -3.63
C ASP A 129 -6.15 1.94 -5.15
N ALA A 130 -5.58 2.84 -5.96
CA ALA A 130 -5.59 2.71 -7.42
C ALA A 130 -4.75 1.52 -7.91
N ALA A 131 -3.61 1.22 -7.27
CA ALA A 131 -2.78 0.07 -7.60
C ALA A 131 -3.52 -1.24 -7.29
N LEU A 132 -4.25 -1.29 -6.17
CA LEU A 132 -5.09 -2.42 -5.76
C LEU A 132 -6.39 -2.53 -6.57
N ARG A 133 -6.97 -1.40 -7.00
CA ARG A 133 -8.15 -1.37 -7.89
C ARG A 133 -7.85 -1.84 -9.31
N ASN A 134 -6.61 -1.69 -9.76
CA ASN A 134 -6.14 -2.21 -11.04
C ASN A 134 -5.69 -3.68 -10.96
N GLU A 135 -5.84 -4.34 -9.81
CA GLU A 135 -5.88 -5.80 -9.79
C GLU A 135 -7.20 -6.24 -10.43
N GLU A 136 -7.15 -6.42 -11.75
CA GLU A 136 -7.88 -7.51 -12.40
C GLU A 136 -7.34 -8.87 -11.86
N ASP A 137 -7.64 -9.13 -10.59
CA ASP A 137 -8.56 -10.20 -10.25
C ASP A 137 -7.88 -11.58 -10.25
N LYS A 138 -7.03 -11.83 -9.22
CA LYS A 138 -6.60 -13.19 -8.81
C LYS A 138 -7.15 -13.56 -7.44
N ILE A 139 -7.17 -12.62 -6.49
CA ILE A 139 -7.73 -12.87 -5.15
C ILE A 139 -9.27 -12.83 -5.22
N THR A 140 -9.84 -11.80 -5.85
CA THR A 140 -11.29 -11.69 -6.04
C THR A 140 -11.83 -12.77 -6.99
N LYS A 141 -11.17 -13.09 -8.12
CA LYS A 141 -11.51 -14.28 -8.94
C LYS A 141 -11.47 -15.56 -8.11
N LYS A 142 -10.44 -15.78 -7.29
CA LYS A 142 -10.39 -16.98 -6.45
C LYS A 142 -11.51 -17.02 -5.42
N ALA A 143 -11.82 -15.90 -4.78
CA ALA A 143 -12.90 -15.79 -3.82
C ALA A 143 -14.27 -16.02 -4.49
N LEU A 144 -14.53 -15.34 -5.61
CA LEU A 144 -15.74 -15.48 -6.42
C LEU A 144 -15.89 -16.93 -6.94
N THR A 145 -14.82 -17.50 -7.51
CA THR A 145 -14.81 -18.91 -7.97
C THR A 145 -15.11 -19.85 -6.81
N ARG A 146 -14.50 -19.65 -5.64
CA ARG A 146 -14.71 -20.52 -4.48
C ARG A 146 -16.15 -20.43 -3.96
N VAL A 147 -16.70 -19.22 -3.83
CA VAL A 147 -18.08 -19.04 -3.39
C VAL A 147 -19.05 -19.66 -4.39
N ILE A 148 -18.90 -19.40 -5.69
CA ILE A 148 -19.77 -19.97 -6.72
C ILE A 148 -19.65 -21.50 -6.75
N ILE A 149 -18.45 -22.08 -6.77
CA ILE A 149 -18.27 -23.55 -6.79
C ILE A 149 -18.86 -24.21 -5.54
N THR A 150 -18.63 -23.66 -4.36
CA THR A 150 -19.06 -24.31 -3.11
C THR A 150 -20.56 -24.19 -2.85
N ARG A 151 -21.23 -23.25 -3.50
CA ARG A 151 -22.66 -22.96 -3.29
C ARG A 151 -23.54 -23.34 -4.47
N ALA A 152 -22.97 -23.62 -5.64
CA ALA A 152 -23.68 -23.94 -6.88
C ALA A 152 -24.72 -25.06 -6.69
N ASP A 153 -24.38 -26.09 -5.92
CA ASP A 153 -25.26 -27.25 -5.69
C ASP A 153 -26.04 -27.18 -4.35
N ILE A 154 -25.98 -26.07 -3.61
CA ILE A 154 -26.57 -25.96 -2.27
C ILE A 154 -27.74 -24.97 -2.26
N ASP A 155 -27.47 -23.70 -2.57
CA ASP A 155 -28.43 -22.60 -2.36
C ASP A 155 -28.14 -21.39 -3.27
N MET A 156 -27.67 -21.66 -4.48
CA MET A 156 -27.35 -20.61 -5.45
C MET A 156 -28.58 -19.78 -5.84
N LYS A 157 -29.78 -20.40 -5.86
CA LYS A 157 -31.05 -19.73 -6.13
C LYS A 157 -31.40 -18.68 -5.08
N GLU A 158 -31.28 -19.04 -3.79
CA GLU A 158 -31.50 -18.11 -2.67
C GLU A 158 -30.47 -16.97 -2.70
N ILE A 159 -29.20 -17.29 -2.95
CA ILE A 159 -28.13 -16.28 -3.07
C ILE A 159 -28.43 -15.30 -4.23
N ASN A 160 -28.89 -15.80 -5.38
CA ASN A 160 -29.21 -14.96 -6.53
C ASN A 160 -30.40 -14.04 -6.25
N ASN A 161 -31.44 -14.55 -5.59
CA ASN A 161 -32.62 -13.77 -5.19
C ASN A 161 -32.25 -12.68 -4.16
N GLU A 162 -31.46 -13.03 -3.15
CA GLU A 162 -31.02 -12.07 -2.14
C GLU A 162 -30.09 -11.01 -2.73
N TYR A 163 -29.20 -11.40 -3.64
CA TYR A 163 -28.36 -10.46 -4.39
C TYR A 163 -29.21 -9.48 -5.22
N HIS A 164 -30.26 -9.98 -5.88
CA HIS A 164 -31.19 -9.14 -6.62
C HIS A 164 -31.95 -8.17 -5.71
N ASN A 165 -32.41 -8.61 -4.53
CA ASN A 165 -33.09 -7.77 -3.55
C ASN A 165 -32.20 -6.63 -3.03
N LEU A 166 -30.91 -6.92 -2.81
CA LEU A 166 -29.95 -5.94 -2.26
C LEU A 166 -29.44 -4.95 -3.30
N TYR A 167 -29.23 -5.40 -4.54
CA TYR A 167 -28.50 -4.62 -5.56
C TYR A 167 -29.32 -4.28 -6.81
N GLY A 168 -30.55 -4.80 -6.93
CA GLY A 168 -31.47 -4.51 -8.04
C GLY A 168 -31.10 -5.13 -9.39
N VAL A 169 -30.00 -5.88 -9.45
CA VAL A 169 -29.50 -6.60 -10.65
C VAL A 169 -29.23 -8.05 -10.31
N SER A 170 -29.37 -8.96 -11.26
CA SER A 170 -29.09 -10.38 -10.98
C SER A 170 -27.58 -10.64 -10.87
N LEU A 171 -27.20 -11.66 -10.10
CA LEU A 171 -25.80 -12.04 -9.95
C LEU A 171 -25.20 -12.42 -11.31
N SER A 172 -25.98 -13.09 -12.18
CA SER A 172 -25.59 -13.47 -13.54
C SER A 172 -25.27 -12.26 -14.42
N GLN A 173 -26.13 -11.23 -14.42
CA GLN A 173 -25.88 -9.98 -15.15
C GLN A 173 -24.61 -9.31 -14.67
N ARG A 174 -24.38 -9.29 -13.34
CA ARG A 174 -23.17 -8.71 -12.79
C ARG A 174 -21.91 -9.49 -13.20
N VAL A 175 -21.98 -10.82 -13.24
CA VAL A 175 -20.90 -11.69 -13.72
C VAL A 175 -20.60 -11.43 -15.21
N GLU A 176 -21.62 -11.19 -16.03
CA GLU A 176 -21.46 -10.85 -17.44
C GLU A 176 -20.72 -9.52 -17.68
N GLU A 177 -20.96 -8.52 -16.82
CA GLU A 177 -20.29 -7.22 -16.89
C GLU A 177 -18.81 -7.29 -16.48
N ILE A 178 -18.50 -8.09 -15.45
CA ILE A 178 -17.17 -8.11 -14.82
C ILE A 178 -16.23 -9.18 -15.39
N ALA A 179 -16.76 -10.33 -15.83
CA ALA A 179 -15.95 -11.45 -16.31
C ALA A 179 -15.93 -11.51 -17.84
N LYS A 180 -14.81 -11.98 -18.41
CA LYS A 180 -14.63 -12.10 -19.87
C LYS A 180 -14.11 -13.48 -20.25
N GLY A 181 -14.41 -13.90 -21.48
CA GLY A 181 -13.96 -15.16 -22.07
C GLY A 181 -14.42 -16.40 -21.29
N ASN A 182 -13.71 -17.52 -21.44
CA ASN A 182 -14.08 -18.83 -20.90
C ASN A 182 -14.32 -18.85 -19.38
N TYR A 183 -13.73 -17.90 -18.63
CA TYR A 183 -13.95 -17.78 -17.20
C TYR A 183 -15.36 -17.28 -16.86
N LYS A 184 -15.87 -16.32 -17.64
CA LYS A 184 -17.26 -15.86 -17.54
C LYS A 184 -18.22 -17.03 -17.79
N ASP A 185 -17.99 -17.75 -18.88
CA ASP A 185 -18.87 -18.84 -19.32
C ASP A 185 -18.92 -19.98 -18.28
N LEU A 186 -17.79 -20.27 -17.63
CA LEU A 186 -17.72 -21.22 -16.52
C LEU A 186 -18.55 -20.77 -15.31
N LEU A 187 -18.44 -19.51 -14.88
CA LEU A 187 -19.17 -18.99 -13.73
C LEU A 187 -20.68 -18.95 -13.99
N LEU A 188 -21.10 -18.52 -15.18
CA LEU A 188 -22.52 -18.49 -15.56
C LEU A 188 -23.11 -19.91 -15.62
N THR A 189 -22.36 -20.88 -16.11
CA THR A 189 -22.80 -22.30 -16.13
C THR A 189 -23.02 -22.83 -14.72
N LEU A 190 -22.15 -22.48 -13.77
CA LEU A 190 -22.28 -22.92 -12.38
C LEU A 190 -23.44 -22.24 -11.66
N ILE A 191 -23.72 -20.97 -11.96
CA ILE A 191 -24.87 -20.26 -11.40
C ILE A 191 -26.18 -20.87 -11.95
N ALA A 192 -26.26 -21.11 -13.27
CA ALA A 192 -27.43 -21.69 -13.92
C ALA A 192 -27.73 -23.13 -13.47
N LYS A 193 -26.72 -23.89 -13.04
CA LYS A 193 -26.91 -25.25 -12.52
C LYS A 193 -27.70 -25.27 -11.20
N GLY A 194 -27.61 -24.20 -10.42
CA GLY A 194 -28.26 -24.08 -9.12
C GLY A 194 -29.62 -23.36 -9.15
N GLU A 195 -30.19 -23.09 -10.33
CA GLU A 195 -31.52 -22.47 -10.51
C GLU A 195 -32.69 -23.47 -10.44
#